data_AF-D9S9F9-F1
#
_entry.id   AF-D9S9F9-F1
#
_cell.length_a   1.000
_cell.length_b   1.000
_cell.length_c   1.000
_cell.angle_alpha   90.00
_cell.angle_beta   90.00
_cell.angle_gamma   90.00
#
_symmetry.space_group_name_H-M   'P 1'
#
loop_
_entity.id
_entity.type
_entity.pdbx_description
1 polymer ?
#
loop_
_entity_poly.entity_id
_entity_poly.type
_entity_poly.pdbx_seq_one_letter_code
_entity_poly.pdbx_strand_id
1 'polypeptide(L)'
;MRADLIDIQVEDRGEEVEISLYGILGEYQLSAVREKLEMLVRGPGVFFFVNLQNARFTTDAYRSLFLEILNLVKQQKATLILIFDSEELQAYFERYRNIFEIYKSREEYRKSGISKQVNLVGVHYEKKSISLSLGFAISVALFLVGWAVSLFVIVVGQGREISDKQAQITALESQKARYIREIDRLESAIGPMRKLGVVQDTTLLSSFGAIQDWVTYLEFLEKTRREKK
;
A
#
# COMPACT_ATOMS: atom_id res chain seq x y z
N MET A 1 31.09 -40.93 -25.74
CA MET A 1 30.46 -40.33 -24.54
C MET A 1 29.97 -38.94 -24.91
N ARG A 2 28.66 -38.78 -25.15
CA ARG A 2 28.03 -37.46 -25.23
C ARG A 2 27.30 -37.28 -23.90
N ALA A 3 27.79 -36.37 -23.06
CA ALA A 3 26.98 -35.86 -21.97
C ALA A 3 25.83 -35.10 -22.63
N ASP A 4 24.62 -35.66 -22.59
CA ASP A 4 23.43 -34.86 -22.89
C ASP A 4 23.45 -33.68 -21.92
N LEU A 5 23.64 -32.49 -22.48
CA LEU A 5 23.72 -31.26 -21.71
C LEU A 5 22.39 -31.11 -20.97
N ILE A 6 22.48 -31.16 -19.63
CA ILE A 6 21.41 -30.69 -18.77
C ILE A 6 21.27 -29.19 -19.05
N ASP A 7 20.16 -28.80 -19.66
CA ASP A 7 19.84 -27.39 -19.80
C ASP A 7 18.99 -26.99 -18.59
N ILE A 8 19.58 -26.11 -17.77
CA ILE A 8 18.93 -25.50 -16.60
C ILE A 8 18.91 -24.01 -16.88
N GLN A 9 17.71 -23.48 -17.05
CA GLN A 9 17.49 -22.05 -17.18
C GLN A 9 17.00 -21.51 -15.84
N VAL A 10 17.52 -20.35 -15.43
CA VAL A 10 17.12 -19.66 -14.20
C VAL A 10 16.62 -18.28 -14.55
N GLU A 11 15.39 -17.95 -14.12
CA GLU A 11 14.86 -16.59 -14.13
C GLU A 11 14.74 -16.11 -12.69
N ASP A 12 15.49 -15.08 -12.33
CA ASP A 12 15.38 -14.41 -11.03
C ASP A 12 14.54 -13.14 -11.18
N ARG A 13 13.49 -13.03 -10.35
CA ARG A 13 12.60 -11.87 -10.25
C ARG A 13 12.46 -11.41 -8.79
N GLY A 14 13.57 -11.35 -8.07
CA GLY A 14 13.65 -10.82 -6.71
C GLY A 14 13.21 -11.84 -5.66
N GLU A 15 11.92 -11.86 -5.31
CA GLU A 15 11.38 -12.83 -4.34
C GLU A 15 10.99 -14.17 -5.00
N GLU A 16 10.86 -14.17 -6.33
CA GLU A 16 10.49 -15.32 -7.13
C GLU A 16 11.69 -15.78 -7.97
N VAL A 17 12.05 -17.06 -7.84
CA VAL A 17 13.10 -17.70 -8.65
C VAL A 17 12.47 -18.85 -9.42
N GLU A 18 12.51 -18.80 -10.74
CA GLU A 18 12.10 -19.91 -11.60
C GLU A 18 13.32 -20.68 -12.09
N ILE A 19 13.26 -22.00 -11.93
CA ILE A 19 14.29 -22.95 -12.33
C ILE A 19 13.63 -23.92 -13.31
N SER A 20 13.98 -23.82 -14.59
CA SER A 20 13.45 -24.67 -15.64
C SER A 20 14.43 -25.78 -15.96
N LEU A 21 13.95 -27.03 -15.87
CA LEU A 21 14.70 -28.22 -16.25
C LEU A 21 14.23 -28.71 -17.63
N TYR A 22 15.18 -29.00 -18.51
CA TYR A 22 14.89 -29.50 -19.85
C TYR A 22 15.60 -30.81 -20.15
N GLY A 23 14.97 -31.64 -20.98
CA GLY A 23 15.57 -32.84 -21.54
C GLY A 23 15.31 -34.11 -20.73
N ILE A 24 16.06 -35.16 -21.07
CA ILE A 24 15.96 -36.48 -20.44
C ILE A 24 16.99 -36.57 -19.33
N LEU A 25 16.50 -36.69 -18.10
CA LEU A 25 17.28 -36.67 -16.87
C LEU A 25 17.37 -38.07 -16.29
N GLY A 26 18.56 -38.67 -16.41
CA GLY A 26 18.89 -39.99 -15.86
C GLY A 26 19.94 -39.92 -14.75
N GLU A 27 20.40 -41.09 -14.30
CA GLU A 27 21.30 -41.18 -13.15
C GLU A 27 22.63 -40.42 -13.34
N TYR A 28 23.16 -40.40 -14.56
CA TYR A 28 24.41 -39.69 -14.87
C TYR A 28 24.31 -38.18 -14.60
N GLN A 29 23.13 -37.60 -14.79
CA GLN A 29 22.88 -36.18 -14.60
C GLN A 29 22.51 -35.83 -13.15
N LEU A 30 22.17 -36.82 -12.32
CA LEU A 30 21.56 -36.61 -11.00
C LEU A 30 22.43 -35.76 -10.07
N SER A 31 23.73 -36.05 -9.98
CA SER A 31 24.63 -35.31 -9.09
C SER A 31 24.75 -33.85 -9.49
N ALA A 32 24.84 -33.57 -10.79
CA ALA A 32 24.97 -32.21 -11.31
C ALA A 32 23.67 -31.41 -11.13
N VAL A 33 22.50 -32.03 -11.35
CA VAL A 33 21.21 -31.40 -11.07
C VAL A 33 21.04 -31.12 -9.58
N ARG A 34 21.40 -32.07 -8.72
CA ARG A 34 21.34 -31.94 -7.27
C ARG A 34 22.13 -30.73 -6.79
N GLU A 35 23.41 -30.65 -7.14
CA GLU A 35 24.29 -29.57 -6.73
C GLU A 35 23.75 -28.21 -7.19
N LYS A 36 23.31 -28.11 -8.45
CA LYS A 36 22.74 -26.87 -8.98
C LYS A 36 21.45 -26.47 -8.28
N LEU A 37 20.52 -27.41 -8.07
CA LEU A 37 19.27 -27.12 -7.37
C LEU A 37 19.54 -26.66 -5.94
N GLU A 38 20.39 -27.38 -5.20
CA GLU A 38 20.76 -27.01 -3.83
C GLU A 38 21.40 -25.62 -3.76
N MET A 39 22.28 -25.27 -4.71
CA MET A 39 22.89 -23.95 -4.78
C MET A 39 21.83 -22.86 -5.04
N LEU A 40 20.91 -23.09 -5.99
CA LEU A 40 19.89 -22.12 -6.36
C LEU A 40 18.86 -21.91 -5.23
N VAL A 41 18.43 -22.98 -4.55
CA VAL A 41 17.46 -22.86 -3.46
C VAL A 41 18.05 -22.35 -2.14
N ARG A 42 19.37 -22.23 -2.04
CA ARG A 42 20.05 -21.53 -0.93
C ARG A 42 20.25 -20.04 -1.20
N GLY A 43 19.96 -19.57 -2.42
CA GLY A 43 20.02 -18.17 -2.79
C GLY A 43 18.89 -17.34 -2.17
N PRO A 44 18.90 -16.01 -2.37
CA PRO A 44 17.79 -15.16 -1.96
C PRO A 44 16.54 -15.50 -2.78
N GLY A 45 15.47 -15.96 -2.13
CA GLY A 45 14.21 -16.28 -2.78
C GLY A 45 13.17 -16.77 -1.77
N VAL A 46 11.93 -16.29 -1.90
CA VAL A 46 10.81 -16.71 -1.06
C VAL A 46 9.96 -17.76 -1.78
N PHE A 47 9.89 -17.68 -3.11
CA PHE A 47 9.12 -18.59 -3.95
C PHE A 47 10.03 -19.20 -5.02
N PHE A 48 10.23 -20.52 -4.95
CA PHE A 48 11.00 -21.29 -5.92
C PHE A 48 10.03 -22.05 -6.82
N PHE A 49 9.97 -21.67 -8.09
CA PHE A 49 9.19 -22.34 -9.11
C PHE A 49 10.10 -23.28 -9.89
N VAL A 50 9.87 -24.59 -9.80
CA VAL A 50 10.61 -25.56 -10.60
C VAL A 50 9.75 -25.98 -11.78
N ASN A 51 10.13 -25.54 -12.97
CA ASN A 51 9.43 -25.84 -14.20
C ASN A 51 9.96 -27.15 -14.81
N LEU A 52 9.08 -28.13 -14.88
CA LEU A 52 9.35 -29.50 -15.32
C LEU A 52 8.63 -29.83 -16.63
N GLN A 53 7.98 -28.87 -17.28
CA GLN A 53 7.15 -29.14 -18.48
C GLN A 53 7.92 -29.87 -19.59
N ASN A 54 9.22 -29.58 -19.73
CA ASN A 54 10.10 -30.14 -20.76
C ASN A 54 11.10 -31.15 -20.20
N ALA A 55 10.95 -31.56 -18.94
CA ALA A 55 11.79 -32.56 -18.30
C ALA A 55 11.14 -33.94 -18.35
N ARG A 56 11.95 -34.97 -18.62
CA ARG A 56 11.56 -36.38 -18.48
C ARG A 56 12.54 -37.09 -17.58
N PHE A 57 12.04 -37.85 -16.62
CA PHE A 57 12.88 -38.58 -15.66
C PHE A 57 12.91 -40.06 -16.01
N THR A 58 14.10 -40.63 -16.11
CA THR A 58 14.27 -42.08 -16.38
C THR A 58 14.56 -42.89 -15.12
N THR A 59 14.67 -42.24 -13.96
CA THR A 59 14.99 -42.86 -12.66
C THR A 59 14.15 -42.23 -11.55
N ASP A 60 13.84 -43.00 -10.51
CA ASP A 60 13.12 -42.53 -9.31
C ASP A 60 13.98 -41.67 -8.37
N ALA A 61 15.30 -41.65 -8.58
CA ALA A 61 16.22 -40.90 -7.72
C ALA A 61 15.93 -39.39 -7.72
N TYR A 62 15.40 -38.84 -8.82
CA TYR A 62 14.98 -37.44 -8.90
C TYR A 62 13.81 -37.11 -7.96
N ARG A 63 12.93 -38.08 -7.71
CA ARG A 63 11.82 -37.92 -6.77
C ARG A 63 12.33 -37.70 -5.35
N SER A 64 13.31 -38.49 -4.94
CA SER A 64 14.00 -38.32 -3.65
C SER A 64 14.71 -36.97 -3.58
N LEU A 65 15.40 -36.58 -4.66
CA LEU A 65 16.03 -35.27 -4.75
C LEU A 65 15.01 -34.13 -4.53
N PHE A 66 13.85 -34.14 -5.19
CA PHE A 66 12.85 -33.09 -4.99
C PHE A 66 12.30 -33.04 -3.56
N LEU A 67 12.20 -34.17 -2.87
CA LEU A 67 11.82 -34.19 -1.45
C LEU A 67 12.88 -33.57 -0.56
N GLU A 68 14.16 -33.83 -0.86
CA GLU A 68 15.28 -33.21 -0.15
C GLU A 68 15.30 -31.69 -0.37
N ILE A 69 15.16 -31.24 -1.62
CA ILE A 69 15.06 -29.82 -1.97
C ILE A 69 13.86 -29.16 -1.28
N LEU A 70 12.70 -29.82 -1.25
CA LEU A 70 11.52 -29.30 -0.54
C LEU A 70 11.81 -29.08 0.95
N ASN A 71 12.51 -30.01 1.59
CA ASN A 71 12.88 -29.87 3.00
C ASN A 71 13.85 -28.70 3.22
N LEU A 72 14.84 -28.53 2.35
CA LEU A 72 15.78 -27.40 2.39
C LEU A 72 15.06 -26.05 2.23
N VAL A 73 14.13 -25.96 1.27
CA VAL A 73 13.34 -24.75 1.03
C VAL A 73 12.44 -24.43 2.23
N LYS A 74 11.80 -25.45 2.82
CA LYS A 74 10.97 -25.26 4.03
C LYS A 74 11.76 -24.79 5.24
N GLN A 75 13.00 -25.26 5.42
CA GLN A 75 13.88 -24.79 6.50
C GLN A 75 14.20 -23.30 6.38
N GLN A 76 14.25 -22.79 5.14
CA GLN A 76 14.47 -21.38 4.83
C GLN A 76 13.18 -20.54 4.84
N LYS A 77 12.04 -21.13 5.24
CA LYS A 77 10.71 -20.48 5.22
C LYS A 77 10.26 -20.03 3.83
N ALA A 78 10.84 -20.62 2.78
CA ALA A 78 10.45 -20.39 1.41
C ALA A 78 9.48 -21.49 0.94
N THR A 79 8.87 -21.29 -0.23
CA THR A 79 7.91 -22.22 -0.83
C THR A 79 8.46 -22.81 -2.12
N LEU A 80 8.39 -24.14 -2.26
CA LEU A 80 8.75 -24.84 -3.49
C LEU A 80 7.47 -25.23 -4.25
N ILE A 81 7.40 -24.83 -5.50
CA ILE A 81 6.24 -25.03 -6.37
C ILE A 81 6.71 -25.76 -7.62
N LEU A 82 6.08 -26.88 -7.95
CA LEU A 82 6.37 -27.64 -9.17
C LEU A 82 5.41 -27.22 -10.27
N ILE A 83 5.94 -26.93 -11.46
CA ILE A 83 5.15 -26.53 -12.62
C ILE A 83 5.22 -27.60 -13.71
N PHE A 84 4.11 -28.27 -13.96
CA PHE A 84 3.93 -29.19 -15.08
C PHE A 84 2.45 -29.53 -15.33
N ASP A 85 2.13 -29.95 -16.55
CA ASP A 85 0.78 -30.45 -16.93
C ASP A 85 0.83 -31.83 -17.61
N SER A 86 1.99 -32.47 -17.67
CA SER A 86 2.12 -33.80 -18.30
C SER A 86 1.52 -34.88 -17.40
N GLU A 87 0.66 -35.74 -17.97
CA GLU A 87 0.12 -36.92 -17.28
C GLU A 87 1.22 -37.87 -16.79
N GLU A 88 2.32 -37.99 -17.55
CA GLU A 88 3.49 -38.79 -17.16
C GLU A 88 4.12 -38.28 -15.86
N LEU A 89 4.29 -36.97 -15.73
CA LEU A 89 4.83 -36.35 -14.52
C LEU A 89 3.82 -36.38 -13.37
N GLN A 90 2.52 -36.27 -13.66
CA GLN A 90 1.48 -36.45 -12.64
C GLN A 90 1.53 -37.86 -12.03
N ALA A 91 1.61 -38.90 -12.86
CA ALA A 91 1.78 -40.27 -12.39
C ALA A 91 3.10 -40.46 -11.62
N TYR A 92 4.19 -39.85 -12.11
CA TYR A 92 5.49 -39.90 -11.43
C TYR A 92 5.44 -39.26 -10.03
N PHE A 93 4.75 -38.13 -9.83
CA PHE A 93 4.66 -37.47 -8.52
C PHE A 93 3.45 -37.89 -7.67
N GLU A 94 2.59 -38.79 -8.15
CA GLU A 94 1.32 -39.14 -7.51
C GLU A 94 1.46 -39.54 -6.03
N ARG A 95 2.49 -40.34 -5.71
CA ARG A 95 2.79 -40.80 -4.34
C ARG A 95 2.98 -39.66 -3.34
N TYR A 96 3.40 -38.50 -3.81
CA TYR A 96 3.71 -37.33 -2.99
C TYR A 96 2.87 -36.11 -3.38
N ARG A 97 1.73 -36.32 -4.04
CA ARG A 97 0.83 -35.26 -4.49
C ARG A 97 0.31 -34.36 -3.35
N ASN A 98 0.19 -34.92 -2.15
CA ASN A 98 -0.21 -34.18 -0.94
C ASN A 98 0.94 -33.36 -0.31
N ILE A 99 2.17 -33.59 -0.74
CA ILE A 99 3.37 -32.94 -0.19
C ILE A 99 3.82 -31.79 -1.09
N PHE A 100 3.78 -31.99 -2.42
CA PHE A 100 4.19 -31.00 -3.40
C PHE A 100 3.03 -30.10 -3.82
N GLU A 101 3.29 -28.79 -3.88
CA GLU A 101 2.39 -27.85 -4.54
C GLU A 101 2.64 -27.91 -6.05
N ILE A 102 1.71 -28.50 -6.80
CA ILE A 102 1.82 -28.70 -8.26
C ILE A 102 0.79 -27.82 -8.97
N TYR A 103 1.25 -27.07 -9.97
CA TYR A 103 0.42 -26.21 -10.82
C TYR A 103 0.77 -26.38 -12.30
N LYS A 104 -0.16 -26.08 -13.22
CA LYS A 104 0.12 -26.17 -14.66
C LYS A 104 0.98 -25.00 -15.14
N SER A 105 0.82 -23.84 -14.52
CA SER A 105 1.56 -22.62 -14.86
C SER A 105 1.71 -21.66 -13.67
N ARG A 106 2.65 -20.72 -13.79
CA ARG A 106 2.83 -19.62 -12.83
C ARG A 106 1.57 -18.79 -12.64
N GLU A 107 0.83 -18.56 -13.71
CA GLU A 107 -0.41 -17.78 -13.64
C GLU A 107 -1.49 -18.48 -12.81
N GLU A 108 -1.57 -19.81 -12.90
CA GLU A 108 -2.50 -20.60 -12.11
C GLU A 108 -2.14 -20.54 -10.62
N TYR A 109 -0.85 -20.60 -10.29
CA TYR A 109 -0.38 -20.34 -8.93
C TYR A 109 -0.82 -18.95 -8.44
N ARG A 110 -0.56 -17.89 -9.22
CA ARG A 110 -0.95 -16.51 -8.85
C ARG A 110 -2.45 -16.35 -8.68
N LYS A 111 -3.26 -16.98 -9.55
CA LYS A 111 -4.74 -16.97 -9.45
C LYS A 111 -5.23 -17.70 -8.21
N SER A 112 -4.59 -18.82 -7.83
CA SER A 112 -4.85 -19.51 -6.57
C SER A 112 -4.30 -18.76 -5.34
N GLY A 113 -3.37 -17.83 -5.58
CA GLY A 113 -2.50 -17.20 -4.60
C GLY A 113 -3.05 -15.96 -3.92
N ILE A 114 -4.15 -15.34 -4.38
CA ILE A 114 -4.66 -14.10 -3.74
C ILE A 114 -5.10 -14.36 -2.27
N SER A 115 -5.46 -15.59 -1.89
CA SER A 115 -5.70 -15.96 -0.48
C SER A 115 -4.47 -16.54 0.24
N LYS A 116 -3.52 -17.16 -0.48
CA LYS A 116 -2.32 -17.78 0.10
C LYS A 116 -1.15 -16.80 0.27
N GLN A 117 -0.97 -15.83 -0.63
CA GLN A 117 0.09 -14.81 -0.57
C GLN A 117 -0.09 -13.86 0.62
N VAL A 118 -1.33 -13.62 1.07
CA VAL A 118 -1.61 -12.85 2.29
C VAL A 118 -1.05 -13.56 3.54
N ASN A 119 -0.98 -14.90 3.54
CA ASN A 119 -0.40 -15.68 4.65
C ASN A 119 1.14 -15.83 4.56
N LEU A 120 1.74 -15.61 3.39
CA LEU A 120 3.18 -15.86 3.18
C LEU A 120 4.02 -14.58 3.19
N VAL A 121 3.48 -13.44 2.73
CA VAL A 121 4.20 -12.17 2.66
C VAL A 121 3.78 -11.19 3.79
N GLY A 122 2.70 -11.49 4.52
CA GLY A 122 2.23 -10.67 5.63
C GLY A 122 1.90 -11.51 6.85
N VAL A 123 2.76 -11.45 7.87
CA VAL A 123 2.54 -11.99 9.23
C VAL A 123 2.67 -13.51 9.34
N HIS A 124 3.88 -13.93 9.71
CA HIS A 124 4.09 -15.19 10.44
C HIS A 124 3.31 -15.12 11.78
N TYR A 125 2.03 -15.47 11.76
CA TYR A 125 1.41 -16.06 12.93
C TYR A 125 1.96 -17.48 13.03
N GLU A 126 2.89 -17.67 13.96
CA GLU A 126 3.18 -19.01 14.48
C GLU A 126 1.85 -19.73 14.77
N LYS A 127 1.77 -21.01 14.43
CA LYS A 127 0.68 -21.92 14.78
C LYS A 127 0.55 -22.04 16.31
N LYS A 128 0.02 -21.01 16.96
CA LYS A 128 -1.03 -21.15 17.96
C LYS A 128 -2.29 -20.73 17.25
N SER A 129 -3.17 -21.69 17.01
CA SER A 129 -4.53 -21.44 16.55
C SER A 129 -5.24 -20.57 17.59
N ILE A 130 -5.06 -19.26 17.52
CA ILE A 130 -6.01 -18.32 18.09
C ILE A 130 -7.17 -18.37 17.11
N SER A 131 -8.06 -19.34 17.32
CA SER A 131 -9.43 -19.17 16.89
C SER A 131 -9.86 -17.84 17.50
N LEU A 132 -9.90 -16.77 16.70
CA LEU A 132 -10.57 -15.54 17.11
C LEU A 132 -11.93 -16.00 17.63
N SER A 133 -12.17 -15.85 18.94
CA SER A 133 -13.46 -16.23 19.48
C SER A 133 -14.50 -15.44 18.71
N LEU A 134 -15.63 -16.06 18.38
CA LEU A 134 -16.71 -15.40 17.63
C LEU A 134 -17.06 -14.04 18.27
N GLY A 135 -16.93 -13.92 19.60
CA GLY A 135 -17.10 -12.68 20.34
C GLY A 135 -16.06 -11.58 20.03
N PHE A 136 -14.78 -11.93 19.86
CA PHE A 136 -13.75 -10.94 19.48
C PHE A 136 -13.95 -10.45 18.04
N ALA A 137 -14.32 -11.34 17.12
CA ALA A 137 -14.63 -10.95 15.74
C ALA A 137 -15.84 -9.98 15.68
N ILE A 138 -16.89 -10.25 16.46
CA ILE A 138 -18.05 -9.37 16.59
C ILE A 138 -17.66 -8.03 17.21
N SER A 139 -16.79 -8.04 18.23
CA SER A 139 -16.31 -6.81 18.87
C SER A 139 -15.51 -5.93 17.91
N VAL A 140 -14.62 -6.51 17.11
CA VAL A 140 -13.86 -5.78 16.09
C VAL A 140 -14.78 -5.25 14.99
N ALA A 141 -15.76 -6.04 14.55
CA ALA A 141 -16.75 -5.59 13.56
C ALA A 141 -17.60 -4.42 14.10
N LEU A 142 -18.09 -4.50 15.33
CA LEU A 142 -18.82 -3.40 15.98
C LEU A 142 -17.95 -2.16 16.16
N PHE A 143 -16.67 -2.33 16.47
CA PHE A 143 -15.72 -1.23 16.59
C PHE A 143 -15.52 -0.52 15.25
N LEU A 144 -15.32 -1.28 14.16
CA LEU A 144 -15.16 -0.73 12.81
C LEU A 144 -16.43 -0.02 12.33
N VAL A 145 -17.60 -0.61 12.58
CA VAL A 145 -18.89 0.01 12.22
C VAL A 145 -19.14 1.27 13.05
N GLY A 146 -18.90 1.22 14.36
CA GLY A 146 -19.04 2.38 15.24
C GLY A 146 -18.11 3.53 14.83
N TRP A 147 -16.88 3.21 14.43
CA TRP A 147 -15.92 4.18 13.93
C TRP A 147 -16.35 4.80 12.59
N ALA A 148 -16.85 3.99 11.65
CA ALA A 148 -17.40 4.48 10.40
C ALA A 148 -18.60 5.41 10.62
N VAL A 149 -19.50 5.06 11.53
CA VAL A 149 -20.65 5.89 11.92
C VAL A 149 -20.18 7.19 12.59
N SER A 150 -19.17 7.16 13.47
CA SER A 150 -18.66 8.38 14.10
C SER A 150 -18.05 9.34 13.08
N LEU A 151 -17.27 8.80 12.14
CA LEU A 151 -16.72 9.61 11.04
C LEU A 151 -17.81 10.21 10.17
N PHE A 152 -18.85 9.43 9.85
CA PHE A 152 -19.99 9.90 9.08
C PHE A 152 -20.73 11.05 9.78
N VAL A 153 -20.97 10.93 11.10
CA VAL A 153 -21.61 11.99 11.90
C VAL A 153 -20.75 13.25 11.92
N ILE A 154 -19.43 13.12 12.06
CA ILE A 154 -18.50 14.26 12.02
C ILE A 154 -18.58 14.98 10.67
N VAL A 155 -18.55 14.24 9.55
CA VAL A 155 -18.60 14.82 8.20
C VAL A 155 -19.94 15.54 7.96
N VAL A 156 -21.06 14.93 8.35
CA VAL A 156 -22.38 15.56 8.21
C VAL A 156 -22.53 16.78 9.14
N GLY A 157 -21.96 16.74 10.34
CA GLY A 157 -21.94 17.87 11.27
C GLY A 157 -21.17 19.08 10.74
N GLN A 158 -20.02 18.84 10.08
CA GLN A 158 -19.22 19.91 9.46
C GLN A 158 -19.96 20.64 8.33
N GLY A 159 -20.89 19.98 7.63
CA GLY A 159 -21.68 20.61 6.57
C GLY A 159 -22.54 21.79 7.05
N ARG A 160 -23.07 21.72 8.27
CA ARG A 160 -23.88 22.82 8.85
C ARG A 160 -23.02 24.01 9.26
N GLU A 161 -21.88 23.77 9.91
CA GLU A 161 -20.95 24.85 10.28
C GLU A 161 -20.34 25.55 9.05
N ILE A 162 -20.09 24.83 7.97
CA ILE A 162 -19.57 25.41 6.72
C ILE A 162 -20.63 26.32 6.09
N SER A 163 -21.90 25.90 6.06
CA SER A 163 -23.01 26.72 5.57
C SER A 163 -23.17 28.00 6.39
N ASP A 164 -23.14 27.91 7.72
CA ASP A 164 -23.29 29.08 8.60
C ASP A 164 -22.11 30.06 8.44
N LYS A 165 -20.89 29.54 8.29
CA LYS A 165 -19.70 30.37 8.02
C LYS A 165 -19.78 31.05 6.66
N GLN A 166 -20.29 30.38 5.62
CA GLN A 166 -20.51 30.96 4.30
C GLN A 166 -21.57 32.06 4.33
N ALA A 167 -22.66 31.87 5.09
CA ALA A 167 -23.68 32.90 5.27
C ALA A 167 -23.11 34.15 5.97
N GLN A 168 -22.26 33.97 6.99
CA GLN A 168 -21.59 35.08 7.67
C GLN A 168 -20.60 35.82 6.74
N ILE A 169 -19.82 35.10 5.93
CA ILE A 169 -18.91 35.71 4.95
C ILE A 169 -19.70 36.55 3.94
N THR A 170 -20.80 36.00 3.41
CA THR A 170 -21.66 36.71 2.44
C THR A 170 -22.27 37.97 3.08
N ALA A 171 -22.69 37.90 4.34
CA ALA A 171 -23.22 39.06 5.06
C ALA A 171 -22.13 40.15 5.27
N LEU A 172 -20.92 39.76 5.65
CA LEU A 172 -19.78 40.66 5.82
C LEU A 172 -19.34 41.32 4.51
N GLU A 173 -19.32 40.56 3.40
CA GLU A 173 -19.06 41.11 2.07
C GLU A 173 -20.12 42.14 1.67
N SER A 174 -21.40 41.87 1.96
CA SER A 174 -22.49 42.81 1.70
C SER A 174 -22.35 44.11 2.51
N GLN A 175 -21.91 44.01 3.77
CA GLN A 175 -21.65 45.18 4.62
C GLN A 175 -20.46 45.98 4.12
N LYS A 176 -19.36 45.31 3.77
CA LYS A 176 -18.19 45.94 3.15
C LYS A 176 -18.59 46.72 1.89
N ALA A 177 -19.40 46.12 1.02
CA ALA A 177 -19.88 46.79 -0.19
C ALA A 177 -20.75 48.03 0.11
N ARG A 178 -21.53 48.01 1.19
CA ARG A 178 -22.30 49.19 1.63
C ARG A 178 -21.39 50.29 2.16
N TYR A 179 -20.43 49.95 3.02
CA TYR A 179 -19.49 50.92 3.58
C TYR A 179 -18.63 51.57 2.49
N ILE A 180 -18.19 50.82 1.48
CA ILE A 180 -17.45 51.38 0.34
C ILE A 180 -18.30 52.42 -0.39
N ARG A 181 -19.58 52.13 -0.67
CA ARG A 181 -20.49 53.10 -1.32
C ARG A 181 -20.75 54.32 -0.44
N GLU A 182 -20.81 54.13 0.87
CA GLU A 182 -21.04 55.22 1.82
C GLU A 182 -19.81 56.11 1.95
N ILE A 183 -18.60 55.53 1.95
CA ILE A 183 -17.33 56.26 1.87
C ILE A 183 -17.27 57.05 0.55
N ASP A 184 -17.58 56.43 -0.58
CA ASP A 184 -17.58 57.09 -1.90
C ASP A 184 -18.62 58.23 -1.96
N ARG A 185 -19.77 58.04 -1.32
CA ARG A 185 -20.80 59.08 -1.17
C ARG A 185 -20.35 60.21 -0.24
N LEU A 186 -19.65 59.92 0.85
CA LEU A 186 -19.09 60.91 1.76
C LEU A 186 -17.93 61.66 1.10
N GLU A 187 -17.07 60.98 0.35
CA GLU A 187 -15.97 61.57 -0.41
C GLU A 187 -16.49 62.50 -1.50
N SER A 188 -17.52 62.09 -2.23
CA SER A 188 -18.19 62.95 -3.22
C SER A 188 -18.97 64.12 -2.57
N ALA A 189 -19.52 63.95 -1.37
CA ALA A 189 -20.16 65.02 -0.60
C ALA A 189 -19.15 65.99 0.05
N ILE A 190 -17.93 65.52 0.36
CA ILE A 190 -16.81 66.32 0.88
C ILE A 190 -16.06 67.00 -0.27
N GLY A 191 -16.11 66.49 -1.51
CA GLY A 191 -15.48 67.08 -2.68
C GLY A 191 -15.77 68.59 -2.88
N PRO A 192 -17.01 69.06 -2.72
CA PRO A 192 -17.34 70.49 -2.71
C PRO A 192 -16.78 71.26 -1.51
N MET A 193 -16.73 70.66 -0.31
CA MET A 193 -16.21 71.29 0.92
C MET A 193 -14.67 71.36 0.97
N ARG A 194 -13.99 70.38 0.37
CA ARG A 194 -12.53 70.35 0.20
C ARG A 194 -12.03 71.44 -0.75
N LYS A 195 -12.84 71.82 -1.75
CA LYS A 195 -12.57 72.94 -2.67
C LYS A 195 -12.87 74.32 -2.06
N LEU A 196 -13.57 74.39 -0.92
CA LEU A 196 -13.92 75.63 -0.22
C LEU A 196 -13.01 75.94 0.98
N GLY A 197 -12.05 75.08 1.32
CA GLY A 197 -11.03 75.34 2.34
C GLY A 197 -11.53 75.37 3.80
N VAL A 198 -12.74 74.86 4.08
CA VAL A 198 -13.37 74.92 5.42
C VAL A 198 -13.08 73.67 6.26
N VAL A 199 -12.48 72.62 5.68
CA VAL A 199 -12.12 71.39 6.43
C VAL A 199 -10.61 71.35 6.60
N GLN A 200 -10.13 71.64 7.81
CA GLN A 200 -8.76 71.32 8.22
C GLN A 200 -8.60 69.79 8.26
N ASP A 201 -7.64 69.27 7.51
CA ASP A 201 -7.20 67.87 7.55
C ASP A 201 -6.88 67.45 8.99
N THR A 202 -7.77 66.69 9.62
CA THR A 202 -7.41 65.81 10.75
C THR A 202 -7.03 64.41 10.25
N THR A 203 -7.05 64.18 8.94
CA THR A 203 -6.61 62.96 8.24
C THR A 203 -5.08 62.88 8.04
N LEU A 204 -4.31 63.85 8.57
CA LEU A 204 -2.86 63.69 8.81
C LEU A 204 -2.55 62.79 10.03
N LEU A 205 -3.47 61.87 10.38
CA LEU A 205 -3.15 60.65 11.12
C LEU A 205 -2.97 59.51 10.11
N SER A 206 -1.73 59.36 9.69
CA SER A 206 -1.19 58.29 8.85
C SER A 206 -1.38 56.89 9.44
N SER A 207 -2.60 56.33 9.45
CA SER A 207 -2.81 54.96 9.97
C SER A 207 -3.77 54.06 9.19
N PHE A 208 -4.17 54.42 7.98
CA PHE A 208 -4.75 53.46 7.03
C PHE A 208 -3.82 53.22 5.85
N GLY A 209 -2.53 53.02 6.17
CA GLY A 209 -1.64 52.29 5.30
C GLY A 209 -2.02 50.82 5.33
N ALA A 210 -1.92 50.16 4.18
CA ALA A 210 -2.11 48.74 3.98
C ALA A 210 -1.65 47.92 5.20
N ILE A 211 -2.55 47.13 5.80
CA ILE A 211 -2.17 46.09 6.76
C ILE A 211 -1.46 45.01 5.95
N GLN A 212 -0.16 45.25 5.74
CA GLN A 212 0.75 44.35 5.04
C GLN A 212 1.29 43.26 5.96
N ASP A 213 1.03 43.38 7.28
CA ASP A 213 1.55 42.44 8.25
C ASP A 213 0.51 42.10 9.34
N TRP A 214 -0.34 41.13 9.00
CA TRP A 214 -1.33 40.54 9.90
C TRP A 214 -0.72 39.88 11.13
N VAL A 215 0.56 39.50 11.06
CA VAL A 215 1.29 38.86 12.16
C VAL A 215 1.52 39.84 13.29
N THR A 216 2.00 41.04 12.98
CA THR A 216 2.22 42.11 13.97
C THR A 216 0.92 42.55 14.67
N TYR A 217 -0.21 42.55 13.97
CA TYR A 217 -1.51 42.88 14.56
C TYR A 217 -2.04 41.76 15.49
N LEU A 218 -1.83 40.50 15.12
CA LEU A 218 -2.20 39.36 15.97
C LEU A 218 -1.33 39.28 17.23
N GLU A 219 -0.03 39.55 17.13
CA GLU A 219 0.88 39.64 18.28
C GLU A 219 0.49 40.78 19.23
N PHE A 220 0.09 41.93 18.70
CA PHE A 220 -0.42 43.05 19.50
C PHE A 220 -1.70 42.68 20.26
N LEU A 221 -2.65 42.00 19.61
CA LEU A 221 -3.89 41.54 20.26
C LEU A 221 -3.62 40.46 21.30
N GLU A 222 -2.66 39.57 21.07
CA GLU A 222 -2.29 38.52 22.02
C GLU A 222 -1.61 39.10 23.26
N LYS A 223 -0.73 40.10 23.08
CA LYS A 223 -0.08 40.81 24.18
C LYS A 223 -1.08 41.55 25.07
N THR A 224 -2.01 42.27 24.45
CA THR A 224 -3.08 43.00 25.18
C THR A 224 -4.02 42.05 25.94
N ARG A 225 -4.18 40.79 25.49
CA ARG A 225 -4.97 39.77 26.17
C ARG A 225 -4.25 39.15 27.38
N ARG A 226 -2.91 39.07 27.33
CA ARG A 226 -2.08 38.60 28.46
C ARG A 226 -1.96 39.63 29.58
N GLU A 227 -1.97 40.92 29.26
CA GLU A 227 -1.90 42.00 30.25
C GLU A 227 -3.23 42.25 31.01
N LYS A 228 -4.35 41.67 30.54
CA LYS A 228 -5.66 41.72 31.21
C LYS A 228 -5.99 40.50 32.07
N LYS A 229 -5.05 39.58 32.26
CA LYS A 229 -5.12 38.48 33.24
C LYS A 229 -4.25 38.84 34.44
#